data_AF-A0A929PR22-F1
#
_entry.id   AF-A0A929PR22-F1
#
_cell.length_a   1.000
_cell.length_b   1.000
_cell.length_c   1.000
_cell.angle_alpha   90.00
_cell.angle_beta   90.00
_cell.angle_gamma   90.00
#
_symmetry.space_group_name_H-M   'P 1'
#
loop_
_entity.id
_entity.type
_entity.pdbx_description
1 polymer ?
#
loop_
_entity_poly.entity_id
_entity_poly.type
_entity_poly.pdbx_seq_one_letter_code
_entity_poly.pdbx_strand_id
1 'polypeptide(L)'
;YGDADPALTYAFAPALVGTDTFTGSLTRSPGENVGNYAINQNTLALSSNYVLNYTAANLSINKAALTITADNKEKFAGTANPTLTVSYSGFVNSETNAALTTQPTVSTTATTASAAGDYTITVSGAVAANYSISYVAGILKVKPGAPTDISLAAVTLYENAAAGANAGTLSSTSPDASATFTYTLVAGAGDTD
;
A
#
# COMPACT_ATOMS: atom_id res chain seq x y z
N TYR A 1 -12.07 -9.87 -14.01
CA TYR A 1 -12.91 -9.79 -12.80
C TYR A 1 -13.30 -8.33 -12.65
N GLY A 2 -14.60 -8.02 -12.55
CA GLY A 2 -15.10 -6.64 -12.44
C GLY A 2 -15.17 -5.85 -13.75
N ASP A 3 -14.85 -6.47 -14.89
CA ASP A 3 -15.12 -5.92 -16.22
C ASP A 3 -16.48 -6.40 -16.71
N ALA A 4 -17.15 -5.60 -17.53
CA ALA A 4 -18.36 -6.04 -18.21
C ALA A 4 -18.07 -7.16 -19.21
N ASP A 5 -19.04 -8.05 -19.41
CA ASP A 5 -18.90 -9.12 -20.39
C ASP A 5 -18.73 -8.58 -21.82
N PRO A 6 -17.83 -9.16 -22.62
CA PRO A 6 -17.80 -8.91 -24.04
C PRO A 6 -19.06 -9.48 -24.72
N ALA A 7 -19.38 -8.96 -25.91
CA ALA A 7 -20.42 -9.55 -26.74
C ALA A 7 -20.06 -10.99 -27.10
N LEU A 8 -21.00 -11.92 -26.88
CA LEU A 8 -20.82 -13.32 -27.25
C LEU A 8 -20.91 -13.46 -28.77
N THR A 9 -19.86 -14.00 -29.38
CA THR A 9 -19.77 -14.22 -30.82
C THR A 9 -19.57 -15.71 -31.11
N TYR A 10 -19.78 -16.09 -32.36
CA TYR A 10 -19.54 -17.44 -32.85
C TYR A 10 -18.98 -17.40 -34.27
N ALA A 11 -18.24 -18.46 -34.61
CA ALA A 11 -17.89 -18.79 -35.98
C ALA A 11 -18.69 -20.01 -36.41
N PHE A 12 -18.97 -20.12 -37.71
CA PHE A 12 -19.72 -21.24 -38.27
C PHE A 12 -19.08 -21.71 -39.57
N ALA A 13 -19.21 -23.01 -39.82
CA ALA A 13 -18.81 -23.64 -41.07
C ALA A 13 -19.73 -24.86 -41.34
N PRO A 14 -20.05 -25.15 -42.62
CA PRO A 14 -19.74 -24.36 -43.82
C PRO A 14 -20.51 -23.03 -43.88
N ALA A 15 -20.23 -22.19 -44.89
CA ALA A 15 -20.98 -20.96 -45.12
C ALA A 15 -22.47 -21.25 -45.38
N LEU A 16 -23.35 -20.36 -44.91
CA LEU A 16 -24.79 -20.45 -45.17
C LEU A 16 -25.09 -20.17 -46.64
N VAL A 17 -26.20 -20.71 -47.13
CA VAL A 17 -26.63 -20.54 -48.52
C VAL A 17 -27.50 -19.28 -48.66
N GLY A 18 -27.22 -18.48 -49.69
CA GLY A 18 -28.06 -17.33 -50.05
C GLY A 18 -28.14 -16.27 -48.96
N THR A 19 -29.36 -15.97 -48.52
CA THR A 19 -29.67 -14.94 -47.49
C THR A 19 -30.02 -15.55 -46.14
N ASP A 20 -29.71 -16.83 -45.92
CA ASP A 20 -29.99 -17.49 -44.64
C ASP A 20 -29.17 -16.85 -43.52
N THR A 21 -29.80 -16.66 -42.35
CA THR A 21 -29.18 -16.04 -41.18
C THR A 21 -29.51 -16.81 -39.91
N PHE A 22 -28.61 -16.78 -38.94
CA PHE A 22 -28.91 -17.21 -37.58
C PHE A 22 -29.96 -16.30 -36.92
N THR A 23 -30.71 -16.86 -35.98
CA THR A 23 -31.61 -16.13 -35.09
C THR A 23 -31.33 -16.49 -33.63
N GLY A 24 -31.90 -15.75 -32.69
CA GLY A 24 -31.70 -15.98 -31.26
C GLY A 24 -30.34 -15.49 -30.76
N SER A 25 -29.92 -16.00 -29.60
CA SER A 25 -28.71 -15.55 -28.92
C SER A 25 -28.05 -16.68 -28.13
N LEU A 26 -26.72 -16.56 -27.98
CA LEU A 26 -25.95 -17.32 -27.00
C LEU A 26 -26.18 -16.79 -25.58
N THR A 27 -25.94 -17.62 -24.59
CA THR A 27 -25.80 -17.19 -23.18
C THR A 27 -24.53 -17.75 -22.59
N ARG A 28 -24.11 -17.24 -21.43
CA ARG A 28 -23.07 -17.87 -20.62
C ARG A 28 -23.64 -18.35 -19.29
N SER A 29 -22.98 -19.32 -18.67
CA SER A 29 -23.26 -19.70 -17.29
C SER A 29 -23.07 -18.50 -16.35
N PRO A 30 -23.92 -18.34 -15.32
CA PRO A 30 -23.88 -17.20 -14.41
C PRO A 30 -22.65 -17.25 -13.48
N GLY A 31 -22.23 -16.06 -13.02
CA GLY A 31 -21.19 -15.89 -12.01
C GLY A 31 -20.10 -14.90 -12.45
N GLU A 32 -19.47 -14.27 -11.46
CA GLU A 32 -18.53 -13.16 -11.68
C GLU A 32 -17.14 -13.42 -11.12
N ASN A 33 -16.95 -14.50 -10.36
CA ASN A 33 -15.66 -14.84 -9.78
C ASN A 33 -14.65 -15.29 -10.86
N VAL A 34 -13.37 -15.30 -10.50
CA VAL A 34 -12.34 -15.82 -11.39
C VAL A 34 -12.60 -17.30 -11.71
N GLY A 35 -12.60 -17.62 -13.00
CA GLY A 35 -12.92 -18.96 -13.47
C GLY A 35 -13.37 -18.99 -14.92
N ASN A 36 -13.77 -20.18 -15.38
CA ASN A 36 -14.27 -20.41 -16.72
C ASN A 36 -15.78 -20.66 -16.69
N TYR A 37 -16.49 -19.99 -17.57
CA TYR A 37 -17.95 -20.01 -17.67
C TYR A 37 -18.36 -20.49 -19.05
N ALA A 38 -19.09 -21.62 -19.11
CA ALA A 38 -19.53 -22.19 -20.38
C ALA A 38 -20.43 -21.21 -21.14
N ILE A 39 -20.16 -21.04 -22.43
CA ILE A 39 -21.04 -20.39 -23.38
C ILE A 39 -21.98 -21.47 -23.89
N ASN A 40 -23.27 -21.27 -23.69
CA ASN A 40 -24.34 -22.18 -24.08
C ASN A 40 -25.05 -21.62 -25.31
N GLN A 41 -25.51 -22.53 -26.18
CA GLN A 41 -26.23 -22.18 -27.40
C GLN A 41 -27.47 -21.31 -27.13
N ASN A 42 -28.17 -21.57 -26.03
CA ASN A 42 -29.43 -20.94 -25.67
C ASN A 42 -30.44 -20.99 -26.82
N THR A 43 -30.86 -19.86 -27.39
CA THR A 43 -31.84 -19.79 -28.47
C THR A 43 -31.20 -19.65 -29.85
N LEU A 44 -29.86 -19.65 -29.94
CA LEU A 44 -29.16 -19.57 -31.20
C LEU A 44 -29.60 -20.72 -32.12
N ALA A 45 -30.19 -20.38 -33.26
CA ALA A 45 -30.79 -21.35 -34.17
C ALA A 45 -30.65 -20.94 -35.63
N LEU A 46 -30.78 -21.94 -36.51
CA LEU A 46 -30.95 -21.79 -37.96
C LEU A 46 -32.34 -22.28 -38.37
N SER A 47 -32.73 -22.02 -39.62
CA SER A 47 -33.97 -22.58 -40.19
C SER A 47 -33.92 -24.11 -40.23
N SER A 48 -35.08 -24.74 -40.42
CA SER A 48 -35.23 -26.21 -40.50
C SER A 48 -34.43 -26.87 -41.64
N ASN A 49 -33.86 -26.08 -42.54
CA ASN A 49 -33.02 -26.56 -43.63
C ASN A 49 -31.60 -26.93 -43.17
N TYR A 50 -31.22 -26.58 -41.93
CA TYR A 50 -29.90 -26.86 -41.36
C TYR A 50 -30.01 -27.67 -40.07
N VAL A 51 -29.05 -28.57 -39.88
CA VAL A 51 -28.78 -29.18 -38.57
C VAL A 51 -27.66 -28.38 -37.91
N LEU A 52 -27.95 -27.75 -36.77
CA LEU A 52 -26.95 -26.97 -36.03
C LEU A 52 -26.22 -27.86 -35.03
N ASN A 53 -24.94 -28.13 -35.29
CA ASN A 53 -24.05 -28.80 -34.35
C ASN A 53 -23.28 -27.76 -33.52
N TYR A 54 -23.81 -27.44 -32.34
CA TYR A 54 -23.18 -26.48 -31.45
C TYR A 54 -21.97 -27.08 -30.73
N THR A 55 -20.83 -26.41 -30.83
CA THR A 55 -19.62 -26.71 -30.03
C THR A 55 -19.44 -25.59 -29.02
N ALA A 56 -19.44 -25.93 -27.73
CA ALA A 56 -19.31 -24.95 -26.66
C ALA A 56 -17.89 -24.37 -26.57
N ALA A 57 -17.82 -23.12 -26.13
CA ALA A 57 -16.60 -22.44 -25.70
C ALA A 57 -16.78 -21.92 -24.27
N ASN A 58 -15.73 -21.36 -23.68
CA ASN A 58 -15.80 -20.74 -22.36
C ASN A 58 -15.46 -19.25 -22.44
N LEU A 59 -16.15 -18.45 -21.64
CA LEU A 59 -15.69 -17.13 -21.22
C LEU A 59 -14.81 -17.30 -19.98
N SER A 60 -13.60 -16.76 -20.01
CA SER A 60 -12.67 -16.82 -18.88
C SER A 60 -12.61 -15.47 -18.17
N ILE A 61 -12.93 -15.47 -16.87
CA ILE A 61 -12.75 -14.31 -16.00
C ILE A 61 -11.38 -14.42 -15.34
N ASN A 62 -10.47 -13.53 -15.74
CA ASN A 62 -9.15 -13.42 -15.13
C ASN A 62 -9.17 -12.60 -13.84
N LYS A 63 -8.14 -12.77 -13.00
CA LYS A 63 -7.94 -11.96 -11.78
C LYS A 63 -7.76 -10.48 -12.11
N ALA A 64 -8.38 -9.62 -11.31
CA ALA A 64 -8.11 -8.18 -11.34
C ALA A 64 -6.77 -7.87 -10.64
N ALA A 65 -6.10 -6.79 -11.04
CA ALA A 65 -4.87 -6.37 -10.37
C ALA A 65 -5.20 -5.60 -9.08
N LEU A 66 -4.53 -5.93 -7.98
CA LEU A 66 -4.61 -5.20 -6.71
C LEU A 66 -3.20 -4.86 -6.23
N THR A 67 -2.97 -3.60 -5.89
CA THR A 67 -1.71 -3.12 -5.31
C THR A 67 -1.94 -2.75 -3.85
N ILE A 68 -1.12 -3.29 -2.95
CA ILE A 68 -1.11 -2.96 -1.53
C ILE A 68 0.18 -2.20 -1.22
N THR A 69 0.05 -0.98 -0.74
CA THR A 69 1.18 -0.08 -0.49
C THR A 69 1.32 0.14 1.02
N ALA A 70 2.51 -0.07 1.58
CA ALA A 70 2.79 0.37 2.94
C ALA A 70 2.87 1.89 2.98
N ASP A 71 2.12 2.51 3.89
CA ASP A 71 2.16 3.95 4.07
C ASP A 71 3.45 4.34 4.79
N ASN A 72 4.11 5.39 4.32
CA ASN A 72 5.28 5.95 4.99
C ASN A 72 4.90 6.45 6.39
N LYS A 73 5.83 6.29 7.33
CA LYS A 73 5.68 6.69 8.73
C LYS A 73 6.94 7.38 9.21
N GLU A 74 6.80 8.07 10.33
CA GLU A 74 7.95 8.67 11.01
C GLU A 74 7.83 8.48 12.52
N LYS A 75 8.99 8.49 13.19
CA LYS A 75 9.11 8.50 14.66
C LYS A 75 10.41 9.20 15.06
N PHE A 76 10.55 9.52 16.34
CA PHE A 76 11.84 9.90 16.90
C PHE A 76 12.56 8.67 17.44
N ALA A 77 13.89 8.68 17.44
CA ALA A 77 14.68 7.65 18.11
C ALA A 77 14.33 7.58 19.61
N GLY A 78 14.32 6.36 20.17
CA GLY A 78 13.92 6.11 21.55
C GLY A 78 12.40 6.04 21.80
N THR A 79 11.54 6.35 20.83
CA THR A 79 10.08 6.21 20.97
C THR A 79 9.58 4.89 20.41
N ALA A 80 8.40 4.42 20.84
CA ALA A 80 7.76 3.26 20.23
C ALA A 80 7.49 3.47 18.72
N ASN A 81 7.42 2.38 17.95
CA ASN A 81 7.02 2.46 16.55
C ASN A 81 5.55 2.89 16.44
N PRO A 82 5.21 3.74 15.45
CA PRO A 82 3.83 4.04 15.15
C PRO A 82 3.13 2.79 14.59
N THR A 83 1.80 2.76 14.66
CA THR A 83 1.03 1.74 13.97
C THR A 83 1.30 1.82 12.47
N LEU A 84 1.76 0.71 11.90
CA LEU A 84 1.97 0.58 10.46
C LEU A 84 0.62 0.43 9.77
N THR A 85 0.45 1.09 8.62
CA THR A 85 -0.78 1.07 7.85
C THR A 85 -0.48 0.81 6.38
N VAL A 86 -1.52 0.42 5.64
CA VAL A 86 -1.46 0.20 4.20
C VAL A 86 -2.62 0.89 3.50
N SER A 87 -2.37 1.26 2.25
CA SER A 87 -3.35 1.72 1.28
C SER A 87 -3.51 0.72 0.15
N TYR A 88 -4.70 0.70 -0.47
CA TYR A 88 -5.08 -0.26 -1.50
C TYR A 88 -5.48 0.48 -2.78
N SER A 89 -5.10 -0.08 -3.93
CA SER A 89 -5.53 0.42 -5.24
C SER A 89 -5.82 -0.75 -6.19
N GLY A 90 -6.96 -0.69 -6.87
CA GLY A 90 -7.37 -1.72 -7.85
C GLY A 90 -8.57 -2.57 -7.45
N PHE A 91 -9.20 -2.32 -6.30
CA PHE A 91 -10.51 -2.93 -6.03
C PHE A 91 -11.54 -2.49 -7.09
N VAL A 92 -12.34 -3.45 -7.55
CA VAL A 92 -13.43 -3.26 -8.51
C VAL A 92 -14.77 -3.55 -7.83
N ASN A 93 -15.90 -3.34 -8.51
CA ASN A 93 -17.24 -3.64 -7.97
C ASN A 93 -17.57 -2.97 -6.63
N SER A 94 -16.96 -1.80 -6.34
CA SER A 94 -17.08 -1.12 -5.05
C SER A 94 -16.61 -1.95 -3.84
N GLU A 95 -15.75 -2.95 -4.08
CA GLU A 95 -15.17 -3.76 -3.03
C GLU A 95 -14.15 -2.98 -2.19
N THR A 96 -13.84 -3.52 -1.02
CA THR A 96 -12.86 -2.98 -0.06
C THR A 96 -11.93 -4.10 0.40
N ASN A 97 -11.08 -3.83 1.41
CA ASN A 97 -10.21 -4.85 2.00
C ASN A 97 -10.96 -6.07 2.57
N ALA A 98 -12.28 -6.00 2.74
CA ALA A 98 -13.12 -7.15 3.08
C ALA A 98 -13.12 -8.26 2.00
N ALA A 99 -12.70 -7.96 0.77
CA ALA A 99 -12.55 -8.96 -0.30
C ALA A 99 -11.30 -9.84 -0.15
N LEU A 100 -10.41 -9.50 0.77
CA LEU A 100 -9.23 -10.32 1.08
C LEU A 100 -9.64 -11.43 2.06
N THR A 101 -9.33 -12.68 1.71
CA THR A 101 -9.52 -13.84 2.61
C THR A 101 -8.42 -13.91 3.68
N THR A 102 -7.31 -13.22 3.44
CA THR A 102 -6.21 -13.06 4.40
C THR A 102 -5.70 -11.64 4.30
N GLN A 103 -5.69 -10.92 5.42
CA GLN A 103 -5.20 -9.55 5.48
C GLN A 103 -3.67 -9.50 5.33
N PRO A 104 -3.11 -8.41 4.75
CA PRO A 104 -1.66 -8.26 4.65
C PRO A 104 -1.01 -8.20 6.02
N THR A 105 0.16 -8.83 6.13
CA THR A 105 1.10 -8.58 7.22
C THR A 105 2.00 -7.41 6.85
N VAL A 106 2.10 -6.44 7.74
CA VAL A 106 2.90 -5.22 7.58
C VAL A 106 3.94 -5.19 8.67
N SER A 107 5.21 -5.05 8.31
CA SER A 107 6.31 -5.15 9.28
C SER A 107 7.47 -4.23 8.91
N THR A 108 8.31 -3.97 9.90
CA THR A 108 9.58 -3.26 9.75
C THR A 108 10.59 -3.85 10.73
N THR A 109 11.88 -3.73 10.41
CA THR A 109 12.97 -4.12 11.31
C THR A 109 13.28 -3.04 12.36
N ALA A 110 12.71 -1.83 12.22
CA ALA A 110 12.87 -0.80 13.21
C ALA A 110 12.31 -1.25 14.57
N THR A 111 12.98 -0.89 15.65
CA THR A 111 12.54 -1.11 17.02
C THR A 111 12.46 0.23 17.76
N THR A 112 12.00 0.22 19.01
CA THR A 112 12.06 1.40 19.89
C THR A 112 13.48 1.97 20.00
N ALA A 113 14.50 1.11 19.99
CA ALA A 113 15.92 1.48 20.12
C ALA A 113 16.63 1.76 18.79
N SER A 114 15.93 1.73 17.66
CA SER A 114 16.53 2.06 16.37
C SER A 114 17.09 3.48 16.34
N ALA A 115 18.32 3.61 15.85
CA ALA A 115 18.97 4.89 15.60
C ALA A 115 18.27 5.65 14.45
N ALA A 116 18.62 6.93 14.29
CA ALA A 116 18.12 7.73 13.18
C ALA A 116 18.49 7.10 11.82
N GLY A 117 17.53 7.05 10.91
CA GLY A 117 17.69 6.39 9.62
C GLY A 117 16.38 6.00 8.95
N ASP A 118 16.49 5.36 7.79
CA ASP A 118 15.35 4.91 7.00
C ASP A 118 15.23 3.40 7.13
N TYR A 119 14.07 2.94 7.60
CA TYR A 119 13.78 1.53 7.78
C TYR A 119 12.64 1.13 6.86
N THR A 120 12.85 0.12 6.03
CA THR A 120 11.81 -0.38 5.12
C THR A 120 10.61 -0.90 5.90
N ILE A 121 9.42 -0.55 5.42
CA ILE A 121 8.15 -1.16 5.81
C ILE A 121 7.75 -2.11 4.69
N THR A 122 7.74 -3.41 5.00
CA THR A 122 7.39 -4.47 4.05
C THR A 122 5.95 -4.91 4.24
N VAL A 123 5.28 -5.22 3.13
CA VAL A 123 3.93 -5.78 3.09
C VAL A 123 3.98 -7.14 2.42
N SER A 124 3.31 -8.14 2.98
CA SER A 124 3.22 -9.48 2.37
C SER A 124 2.01 -10.26 2.88
N GLY A 125 1.75 -11.43 2.29
CA GLY A 125 0.85 -12.44 2.87
C GLY A 125 -0.65 -12.21 2.65
N ALA A 126 -1.06 -11.12 1.99
CA ALA A 126 -2.46 -10.95 1.62
C ALA A 126 -2.90 -11.99 0.58
N VAL A 127 -4.13 -12.49 0.72
CA VAL A 127 -4.73 -13.47 -0.20
C VAL A 127 -6.12 -13.00 -0.60
N ALA A 128 -6.44 -13.11 -1.89
CA ALA A 128 -7.78 -12.91 -2.42
C ALA A 128 -8.04 -13.84 -3.60
N ALA A 129 -9.27 -14.35 -3.69
CA ALA A 129 -9.65 -15.28 -4.76
C ALA A 129 -9.64 -14.61 -6.14
N ASN A 130 -10.13 -13.38 -6.21
CA ASN A 130 -10.38 -12.68 -7.48
C ASN A 130 -9.30 -11.68 -7.89
N TYR A 131 -8.23 -11.54 -7.10
CA TYR A 131 -7.18 -10.55 -7.34
C TYR A 131 -5.79 -11.19 -7.47
N SER A 132 -4.99 -10.59 -8.35
CA SER A 132 -3.55 -10.77 -8.42
C SER A 132 -2.90 -9.63 -7.64
N ILE A 133 -2.22 -9.96 -6.54
CA ILE A 133 -1.75 -8.97 -5.56
C ILE A 133 -0.29 -8.64 -5.82
N SER A 134 0.03 -7.36 -5.83
CA SER A 134 1.40 -6.82 -5.81
C SER A 134 1.59 -5.91 -4.59
N TYR A 135 2.84 -5.78 -4.14
CA TYR A 135 3.18 -5.03 -2.93
C TYR A 135 4.17 -3.91 -3.24
N VAL A 136 3.94 -2.76 -2.62
CA VAL A 136 4.86 -1.62 -2.64
C VAL A 136 5.30 -1.34 -1.22
N ALA A 137 6.61 -1.33 -0.99
CA ALA A 137 7.20 -1.05 0.31
C ALA A 137 7.07 0.45 0.65
N GLY A 138 6.94 0.74 1.94
CA GLY A 138 7.02 2.07 2.51
C GLY A 138 8.32 2.26 3.29
N ILE A 139 8.49 3.44 3.88
CA ILE A 139 9.63 3.79 4.73
C ILE A 139 9.12 4.29 6.08
N LEU A 140 9.69 3.77 7.16
CA LEU A 140 9.65 4.35 8.49
C LEU A 140 10.91 5.19 8.69
N LYS A 141 10.74 6.52 8.68
CA LYS A 141 11.81 7.49 8.98
C LYS A 141 11.98 7.59 10.50
N VAL A 142 13.11 7.14 11.02
CA VAL A 142 13.51 7.42 12.39
C VAL A 142 14.31 8.72 12.39
N LYS A 143 13.72 9.76 12.98
CA LYS A 143 14.37 11.05 13.18
C LYS A 143 15.29 11.00 14.39
N PRO A 144 16.36 11.82 14.43
CA PRO A 144 17.18 12.00 15.63
C PRO A 144 16.30 12.32 16.85
N GLY A 145 16.66 11.79 18.02
CA GLY A 145 15.86 12.04 19.23
C GLY A 145 15.70 13.54 19.51
N ALA A 146 14.47 13.96 19.83
CA ALA A 146 14.25 15.32 20.29
C ALA A 146 14.93 15.53 21.66
N PRO A 147 15.55 16.70 21.92
CA PRO A 147 15.93 17.06 23.27
C PRO A 147 14.68 17.14 24.15
N THR A 148 14.70 16.50 25.30
CA THR A 148 13.61 16.54 26.29
C THR A 148 13.85 17.56 27.39
N ASP A 149 15.11 17.92 27.64
CA ASP A 149 15.48 18.91 28.64
C ASP A 149 16.76 19.65 28.23
N ILE A 150 16.95 20.85 28.78
CA ILE A 150 18.19 21.62 28.71
C ILE A 150 18.55 22.08 30.12
N SER A 151 19.80 21.84 30.51
CA SER A 151 20.33 22.22 31.82
C SER A 151 21.60 23.02 31.66
N LEU A 152 21.75 24.06 32.49
CA LEU A 152 23.01 24.75 32.70
C LEU A 152 23.53 24.35 34.09
N ALA A 153 24.60 23.57 34.13
CA ALA A 153 25.26 23.23 35.38
C ALA A 153 25.93 24.48 35.94
N ALA A 154 25.40 25.01 37.04
CA ALA A 154 25.94 26.19 37.70
C ALA A 154 27.36 25.93 38.22
N VAL A 155 28.24 26.90 37.98
CA VAL A 155 29.59 26.95 38.57
C VAL A 155 29.65 28.21 39.41
N THR A 156 30.32 28.16 40.56
CA THR A 156 30.56 29.36 41.37
C THR A 156 31.40 30.34 40.57
N LEU A 157 30.83 31.49 40.24
CA LEU A 157 31.53 32.62 39.64
C LEU A 157 31.66 33.73 40.67
N TYR A 158 32.88 34.23 40.82
CA TYR A 158 33.15 35.41 41.63
C TYR A 158 32.97 36.67 40.78
N GLU A 159 32.58 37.75 41.45
CA GLU A 159 32.61 39.09 40.86
C GLU A 159 34.01 39.41 40.30
N ASN A 160 34.05 40.11 39.16
CA ASN A 160 35.27 40.44 38.41
C ASN A 160 36.09 39.23 37.90
N ALA A 161 35.46 38.08 37.69
CA ALA A 161 36.07 37.00 36.93
C ALA A 161 36.49 37.49 35.52
N ALA A 162 37.63 37.00 35.02
CA ALA A 162 38.13 37.39 33.71
C ALA A 162 37.13 37.05 32.59
N ALA A 163 37.09 37.88 31.54
CA ALA A 163 36.29 37.60 30.35
C ALA A 163 36.63 36.22 29.77
N GLY A 164 35.59 35.44 29.45
CA GLY A 164 35.74 34.04 29.02
C GLY A 164 35.78 33.01 30.15
N ALA A 165 35.60 33.43 31.42
CA ALA A 165 35.38 32.50 32.51
C ALA A 165 34.15 31.61 32.23
N ASN A 166 34.28 30.32 32.52
CA ASN A 166 33.22 29.36 32.28
C ASN A 166 31.99 29.69 33.16
N ALA A 167 30.91 30.13 32.53
CA ALA A 167 29.66 30.46 33.23
C ALA A 167 28.86 29.22 33.65
N GLY A 168 29.21 28.05 33.09
CA GLY A 168 28.52 26.78 33.32
C GLY A 168 28.55 25.90 32.08
N THR A 169 28.23 24.62 32.26
CA THR A 169 28.16 23.67 31.14
C THR A 169 26.71 23.47 30.72
N LEU A 170 26.40 23.77 29.46
CA LEU A 170 25.12 23.40 28.86
C LEU A 170 25.11 21.90 28.56
N SER A 171 24.03 21.24 28.93
CA SER A 171 23.74 19.87 28.54
C SER A 171 22.27 19.72 28.17
N SER A 172 21.97 18.73 27.34
CA SER A 172 20.60 18.37 26.97
C SER A 172 20.43 16.87 27.16
N THR A 173 19.23 16.48 27.55
CA THR A 173 18.85 15.07 27.61
C THR A 173 18.03 14.72 26.38
N SER A 174 18.20 13.52 25.86
CA SER A 174 17.30 12.94 24.86
C SER A 174 17.15 11.44 25.14
N PRO A 175 15.97 10.85 24.84
CA PRO A 175 15.82 9.40 24.78
C PRO A 175 16.74 8.72 23.77
N ASP A 176 17.29 9.46 22.81
CA ASP A 176 18.31 8.97 21.88
C ASP A 176 19.72 9.15 22.48
N ALA A 177 20.32 8.03 22.89
CA ALA A 177 21.68 8.01 23.44
C ALA A 177 22.76 8.47 22.44
N SER A 178 22.44 8.53 21.14
CA SER A 178 23.33 9.02 20.08
C SER A 178 23.03 10.45 19.66
N ALA A 179 22.08 11.13 20.32
CA ALA A 179 21.74 12.51 20.01
C ALA A 179 22.97 13.42 20.21
N THR A 180 23.20 14.28 19.22
CA THR A 180 24.18 15.36 19.31
C THR A 180 23.44 16.69 19.40
N PHE A 181 23.86 17.55 20.32
CA PHE A 181 23.24 18.84 20.55
C PHE A 181 24.21 19.95 20.16
N THR A 182 23.72 20.92 19.41
CA THR A 182 24.46 22.14 19.09
C THR A 182 23.80 23.29 19.83
N TYR A 183 24.61 24.05 20.59
CA TYR A 183 24.16 25.22 21.32
C TYR A 183 24.70 26.46 20.61
N THR A 184 23.89 27.51 20.52
CA THR A 184 24.33 28.82 20.04
C THR A 184 23.76 29.86 20.97
N LEU A 185 24.64 30.61 21.63
CA LEU A 185 24.23 31.79 22.39
C LEU A 185 23.89 32.90 21.41
N VAL A 186 22.76 33.56 21.63
CA VAL A 186 22.31 34.69 20.82
C VAL A 186 22.47 35.94 21.66
N ALA A 187 23.01 37.01 21.06
CA ALA A 187 23.23 38.26 21.76
C ALA A 187 21.90 38.83 22.33
N GLY A 188 21.88 39.15 23.61
CA GLY A 188 20.75 39.70 24.36
C GLY A 188 21.07 41.03 25.05
N ALA A 189 20.08 41.54 25.79
CA ALA A 189 20.27 42.74 26.61
C ALA A 189 21.17 42.41 27.81
N GLY A 190 22.30 43.13 27.94
CA GLY A 190 23.28 42.92 29.00
C GLY A 190 24.57 42.21 28.57
N ASP A 191 24.69 41.79 27.31
CA ASP A 191 25.82 40.99 26.81
C ASP A 191 27.14 41.76 26.64
N THR A 192 27.14 43.07 26.92
CA THR A 192 28.31 43.96 26.84
C THR A 192 28.73 44.53 28.20
N ASP A 193 28.07 44.11 29.29
CA ASP A 193 28.38 44.52 30.67
C ASP A 193 29.57 43.72 31.23
#